data_AF-A0A820R694-F1
#
_entry.id   AF-A0A820R694-F1
#
_cell.length_a   1.000
_cell.length_b   1.000
_cell.length_c   1.000
_cell.angle_alpha   90.00
_cell.angle_beta   90.00
_cell.angle_gamma   90.00
#
_symmetry.space_group_name_H-M   'P 1'
#
loop_
_entity.id
_entity.type
_entity.pdbx_description
1 polymer ?
#
loop_
_entity_poly.entity_id
_entity_poly.type
_entity_poly.pdbx_seq_one_letter_code
_entity_poly.pdbx_strand_id
1 'polypeptide(L)'
;LTQMQRTNECATLVFFHGNAGNIGHRLHNAHLLYQACNINILLFDYRGYGRSTGTPSETGLYIDAQAVYDYIRTRTDLNQEKIFIFGRSLGGAVALHLGKT
;
A
#
# COMPACT_ATOMS: atom_id res chain seq x y z
N LEU A 1 2.49 -25.41 -0.87
CA LEU A 1 2.96 -24.36 0.05
C LEU A 1 1.79 -23.90 0.91
N THR A 2 1.98 -23.78 2.23
CA THR A 2 0.97 -23.18 3.09
C THR A 2 0.79 -21.70 2.71
N GLN A 3 -0.35 -21.08 3.06
CA GLN A 3 -0.62 -19.68 2.74
C GLN A 3 0.52 -18.75 3.23
N MET A 4 1.06 -19.01 4.42
CA MET A 4 2.17 -18.24 5.01
C MET A 4 3.53 -18.47 4.30
N GLN A 5 3.75 -19.68 3.77
CA GLN A 5 4.99 -19.96 3.03
C GLN A 5 4.99 -19.24 1.68
N ARG A 6 3.82 -19.11 1.03
CA ARG A 6 3.68 -18.32 -0.20
C ARG A 6 3.86 -16.82 0.02
N THR A 7 3.37 -16.26 1.13
CA THR A 7 3.48 -14.81 1.38
C THR A 7 4.92 -14.36 1.54
N ASN A 8 5.80 -15.18 2.12
CA ASN A 8 7.21 -14.85 2.31
C ASN A 8 8.08 -15.06 1.04
N GLU A 9 7.59 -15.81 0.06
CA GLU A 9 8.30 -16.01 -1.22
C GLU A 9 7.95 -14.94 -2.26
N CYS A 10 6.78 -14.31 -2.13
CA CYS A 10 6.26 -13.31 -3.05
C CYS A 10 6.71 -11.89 -2.70
N ALA A 11 6.83 -11.04 -3.72
CA ALA A 11 6.97 -9.60 -3.51
C ALA A 11 5.69 -9.02 -2.89
N THR A 12 5.82 -7.89 -2.18
CA THR A 12 4.70 -7.14 -1.61
C THR A 12 4.62 -5.76 -2.23
N LEU A 13 3.46 -5.40 -2.77
CA LEU A 13 3.19 -4.08 -3.32
C LEU A 13 2.29 -3.28 -2.39
N VAL A 14 2.73 -2.08 -2.02
CA VAL A 14 1.96 -1.10 -1.25
C VAL A 14 1.27 -0.16 -2.22
N PHE A 15 -0.06 -0.16 -2.21
CA PHE A 15 -0.86 0.63 -3.15
C PHE A 15 -1.30 1.94 -2.52
N PHE A 16 -0.63 3.02 -2.90
CA PHE A 16 -0.98 4.40 -2.57
C PHE A 16 -2.05 4.91 -3.55
N HIS A 17 -3.30 4.97 -3.09
CA HIS A 17 -4.44 5.30 -3.96
C HIS A 17 -4.55 6.80 -4.29
N GLY A 18 -5.34 7.13 -5.32
CA GLY A 18 -5.61 8.51 -5.70
C GLY A 18 -6.78 9.13 -4.93
N ASN A 19 -6.97 10.44 -5.09
CA ASN A 19 -7.98 11.27 -4.41
C ASN A 19 -9.45 10.85 -4.65
N ALA A 20 -9.76 10.22 -5.79
CA ALA A 20 -11.14 9.86 -6.12
C ALA A 20 -11.54 8.49 -5.53
N GLY A 21 -11.97 8.49 -4.27
CA GLY A 21 -12.53 7.31 -3.57
C GLY A 21 -11.55 6.58 -2.64
N ASN A 22 -11.96 5.40 -2.17
CA ASN A 22 -11.25 4.56 -1.18
C ASN A 22 -10.76 3.21 -1.75
N ILE A 23 -10.19 2.36 -0.89
CA ILE A 23 -9.69 1.02 -1.26
C ILE A 23 -10.74 0.11 -1.89
N GLY A 24 -12.03 0.26 -1.57
CA GLY A 24 -13.12 -0.53 -2.17
C GLY A 24 -13.14 -0.37 -3.68
N HIS A 25 -12.91 0.85 -4.17
CA HIS A 25 -12.80 1.14 -5.60
C HIS A 25 -11.48 0.68 -6.23
N ARG A 26 -10.57 0.07 -5.47
CA ARG A 26 -9.27 -0.45 -5.92
C ARG A 26 -9.19 -1.96 -5.85
N LEU A 27 -10.19 -2.64 -5.31
CA LEU A 27 -10.24 -4.09 -5.20
C LEU A 27 -10.09 -4.77 -6.56
N HIS A 28 -10.79 -4.29 -7.60
CA HIS A 28 -10.66 -4.87 -8.94
C HIS A 28 -9.23 -4.75 -9.49
N ASN A 29 -8.62 -3.57 -9.37
CA ASN A 29 -7.23 -3.35 -9.81
C ASN A 29 -6.24 -4.22 -9.01
N ALA A 30 -6.41 -4.31 -7.70
CA ALA A 30 -5.59 -5.15 -6.85
C ALA A 30 -5.76 -6.63 -7.21
N HIS A 31 -6.99 -7.08 -7.49
CA HIS A 31 -7.24 -8.45 -7.91
C HIS A 31 -6.53 -8.79 -9.22
N LEU A 32 -6.59 -7.89 -10.22
CA LEU A 32 -5.88 -8.07 -11.48
C LEU A 32 -4.35 -8.11 -11.29
N LEU A 33 -3.79 -7.22 -10.47
CA LEU A 33 -2.36 -7.22 -10.15
C LEU A 33 -1.93 -8.50 -9.41
N TYR A 34 -2.76 -8.96 -8.47
CA TYR A 34 -2.52 -10.19 -7.73
C TYR A 34 -2.46 -11.39 -8.67
N GLN A 35 -3.43 -11.52 -9.58
CA GLN A 35 -3.49 -12.62 -10.55
C GLN A 35 -2.36 -12.56 -11.58
N ALA A 36 -2.02 -11.37 -12.08
CA ALA A 36 -1.03 -11.21 -13.13
C ALA A 36 0.42 -11.37 -12.64
N CYS A 37 0.70 -10.94 -11.41
CA CYS A 37 2.08 -10.84 -10.91
C CYS A 37 2.39 -11.84 -9.79
N ASN A 38 1.40 -12.51 -9.20
CA ASN A 38 1.56 -13.39 -8.05
C ASN A 38 2.32 -12.71 -6.90
N ILE A 39 1.78 -11.59 -6.43
CA ILE A 39 2.35 -10.72 -5.38
C ILE A 39 1.36 -10.53 -4.23
N ASN A 40 1.86 -10.22 -3.04
CA ASN A 40 1.02 -9.67 -1.97
C ASN A 40 0.68 -8.21 -2.29
N ILE A 41 -0.51 -7.76 -1.90
CA ILE A 41 -0.92 -6.36 -2.08
C ILE A 41 -1.46 -5.83 -0.76
N LEU A 42 -0.86 -4.75 -0.27
CA LEU A 42 -1.42 -3.96 0.83
C LEU A 42 -2.22 -2.79 0.24
N LEU A 43 -3.52 -2.80 0.52
CA LEU A 43 -4.40 -1.66 0.33
C LEU A 43 -4.68 -1.01 1.70
N PHE A 44 -4.66 0.31 1.75
CA PHE A 44 -5.02 1.08 2.94
C PHE A 44 -5.73 2.38 2.51
N ASP A 45 -6.51 2.97 3.40
CA ASP A 45 -7.09 4.29 3.21
C ASP A 45 -6.31 5.33 4.01
N TYR A 46 -5.96 6.46 3.38
CA TYR A 46 -5.42 7.62 4.12
C TYR A 46 -6.44 8.18 5.11
N ARG A 47 -5.99 8.99 6.06
CA ARG A 47 -6.87 9.75 6.96
C ARG A 47 -7.95 10.51 6.18
N GLY A 48 -9.20 10.38 6.63
CA GLY A 48 -10.37 10.98 5.98
C GLY A 48 -10.84 10.29 4.70
N TYR A 49 -10.26 9.15 4.32
CA TYR A 49 -10.76 8.29 3.24
C TYR A 49 -11.37 7.00 3.79
N GLY A 50 -12.37 6.48 3.08
CA GLY A 50 -12.99 5.20 3.39
C GLY A 50 -13.46 5.13 4.84
N ARG A 51 -12.80 4.28 5.64
CA ARG A 51 -13.10 4.12 7.08
C ARG A 51 -12.05 4.75 8.01
N SER A 52 -10.99 5.33 7.47
CA SER A 52 -9.95 6.01 8.24
C SER A 52 -10.45 7.36 8.74
N THR A 53 -10.21 7.66 10.02
CA THR A 53 -10.63 8.91 10.67
C THR A 53 -9.76 10.11 10.26
N GLY A 54 -10.19 11.33 10.59
CA GLY A 54 -9.42 12.56 10.39
C GLY A 54 -9.73 13.28 9.08
N THR A 55 -8.90 14.27 8.74
CA THR A 55 -9.06 15.10 7.54
C THR A 55 -7.79 15.04 6.70
N PRO A 56 -7.88 14.85 5.37
CA PRO A 56 -6.70 14.78 4.53
C PRO A 56 -6.01 16.14 4.45
N SER A 57 -4.69 16.12 4.59
CA SER A 57 -3.78 17.24 4.33
C SER A 57 -2.49 16.68 3.78
N GLU A 58 -1.73 17.45 3.00
CA GLU A 58 -0.49 16.96 2.37
C GLU A 58 0.46 16.30 3.40
N THR A 59 0.79 17.02 4.49
CA THR A 59 1.60 16.48 5.59
C THR A 59 0.97 15.25 6.23
N GLY A 60 -0.36 15.24 6.38
CA GLY A 60 -1.10 14.11 6.91
C GLY A 60 -0.95 12.84 6.06
N LEU A 61 -1.03 12.97 4.74
CA LEU A 61 -0.87 11.86 3.81
C LEU A 61 0.56 11.31 3.83
N TYR A 62 1.57 12.17 4.00
CA TYR A 62 2.96 11.71 4.16
C TYR A 62 3.17 10.94 5.47
N ILE A 63 2.56 11.41 6.58
CA ILE A 63 2.59 10.68 7.86
C ILE A 63 1.91 9.32 7.72
N ASP A 64 0.75 9.26 7.07
CA ASP A 64 0.03 8.00 6.85
C ASP A 64 0.87 7.03 6.00
N ALA A 65 1.58 7.56 5.00
CA ALA A 65 2.44 6.76 4.15
C ALA A 65 3.62 6.15 4.90
N GLN A 66 4.28 6.95 5.75
CA GLN A 66 5.36 6.46 6.61
C GLN A 66 4.84 5.38 7.56
N ALA A 67 3.69 5.60 8.20
CA ALA A 67 3.10 4.64 9.13
C ALA A 67 2.80 3.28 8.46
N VAL A 68 2.31 3.30 7.22
CA VAL A 68 2.06 2.08 6.44
C VAL A 68 3.35 1.35 6.09
N TYR A 69 4.39 2.09 5.71
CA TYR A 69 5.70 1.51 5.42
C TYR A 69 6.35 0.90 6.66
N ASP A 70 6.34 1.63 7.78
CA ASP A 70 6.83 1.15 9.07
C ASP A 70 6.09 -0.12 9.49
N TYR A 71 4.76 -0.14 9.35
CA TYR A 71 3.96 -1.33 9.60
C TYR A 71 4.42 -2.53 8.77
N ILE A 72 4.63 -2.37 7.47
CA ILE A 72 5.14 -3.46 6.61
C ILE A 72 6.52 -3.94 7.06
N ARG A 73 7.39 -3.03 7.52
CA ARG A 73 8.71 -3.41 8.05
C ARG A 73 8.65 -4.24 9.32
N THR A 74 7.54 -4.19 10.07
CA THR A 74 7.33 -5.08 11.23
C THR A 74 6.86 -6.50 10.88
N ARG A 75 6.46 -6.75 9.62
CA ARG A 75 5.85 -8.02 9.21
C ARG A 75 6.89 -9.09 8.91
N THR A 76 7.01 -10.08 9.78
CA THR A 76 7.95 -11.21 9.63
C THR A 76 7.50 -12.26 8.62
N ASP A 77 6.25 -12.19 8.15
CA ASP A 77 5.66 -13.09 7.16
C ASP A 77 5.79 -12.59 5.71
N LEU A 78 6.44 -11.44 5.51
CA LEU A 78 6.70 -10.81 4.22
C LEU A 78 8.19 -10.83 3.86
N ASN A 79 8.48 -10.91 2.56
CA ASN A 79 9.84 -10.75 2.07
C ASN A 79 10.28 -9.28 2.13
N GLN A 80 11.11 -8.96 3.12
CA GLN A 80 11.56 -7.58 3.39
C GLN A 80 12.47 -6.97 2.31
N GLU A 81 13.05 -7.81 1.44
CA GLU A 81 13.87 -7.37 0.30
C GLU A 81 13.03 -7.09 -0.97
N LYS A 82 11.74 -7.44 -0.96
CA LYS A 82 10.84 -7.34 -2.11
C LYS A 82 9.60 -6.52 -1.80
N ILE A 83 9.80 -5.35 -1.19
CA ILE A 83 8.73 -4.38 -0.95
C ILE A 83 8.76 -3.31 -2.05
N PHE A 84 7.65 -3.17 -2.76
CA PHE A 84 7.48 -2.22 -3.85
C PHE A 84 6.39 -1.22 -3.52
N ILE A 85 6.58 0.02 -3.95
CA ILE A 85 5.64 1.12 -3.77
C ILE A 85 4.98 1.42 -5.11
N PHE A 86 3.66 1.47 -5.14
CA PHE A 86 2.88 1.88 -6.31
C PHE A 86 2.00 3.06 -5.93
N GLY A 87 2.16 4.19 -6.63
CA GLY A 87 1.36 5.38 -6.42
C GLY A 87 0.53 5.77 -7.64
N ARG A 88 -0.76 6.05 -7.44
CA ARG A 88 -1.65 6.54 -8.51
C ARG A 88 -2.14 7.95 -8.23
N SER A 89 -1.96 8.86 -9.17
CA SER A 89 -2.42 10.26 -9.06
C SER A 89 -1.89 10.90 -7.76
N LEU A 90 -2.75 11.34 -6.83
CA LEU A 90 -2.34 11.81 -5.50
C LEU A 90 -1.36 10.86 -4.79
N GLY A 91 -1.64 9.56 -4.84
CA GLY A 91 -0.75 8.55 -4.25
C GLY A 91 0.62 8.47 -4.92
N GLY A 92 0.77 8.95 -6.16
CA GLY A 92 2.05 9.08 -6.84
C GLY A 92 2.95 10.13 -6.18
N ALA A 93 2.41 11.30 -5.85
CA ALA A 93 3.15 12.33 -5.12
C ALA A 93 3.55 11.83 -3.71
N VAL A 94 2.63 11.15 -3.03
CA VAL A 94 2.88 10.55 -1.71
C VAL A 94 3.95 9.47 -1.77
N ALA A 95 3.89 8.58 -2.78
CA ALA A 95 4.89 7.54 -2.99
C ALA A 95 6.29 8.09 -3.27
N LEU A 96 6.39 9.15 -4.09
CA LEU A 96 7.66 9.83 -4.36
C LEU A 96 8.24 10.48 -3.10
N HIS A 97 7.39 11.10 -2.28
CA HIS A 97 7.83 11.67 -1.00
C HIS A 97 8.40 10.59 -0.08
N LEU A 98 7.71 9.45 0.06
CA LEU A 98 8.16 8.34 0.89
C LEU A 98 9.52 7.78 0.40
N GLY A 99 9.68 7.57 -0.90
CA GLY A 99 10.91 7.03 -1.48
C GLY A 99 12.12 7.97 -1.45
N LYS A 100 11.94 9.23 -1.06
CA LYS A 100 13.04 10.18 -0.83
C LYS A 100 13.73 9.95 0.53
N THR A 101 13.06 9.29 1.46
CA THR A 101 13.49 9.07 2.84
C THR A 101 14.45 7.89 2.95
#